data_AF-A0A0M9FMD0-F1
#
_entry.id   AF-A0A0M9FMD0-F1
#
_cell.length_a   1.000
_cell.length_b   1.000
_cell.length_c   1.000
_cell.angle_alpha   90.00
_cell.angle_beta   90.00
_cell.angle_gamma   90.00
#
_symmetry.space_group_name_H-M   'P 1'
#
loop_
_entity.id
_entity.type
_entity.pdbx_description
1 polymer ?
#
loop_
_entity_poly.entity_id
_entity_poly.type
_entity_poly.pdbx_seq_one_letter_code
_entity_poly.pdbx_strand_id
1 'polypeptide(L)'
;MKQRGKRIRPSGKDLVFHFTIASLLPVFLLVVGLFHVKTIQQINWQDFNLSQADKIDIPYLIISFSVAILICLLVAFVFKRVRYDTVKQLYHRQKLAKMILENKWYESEQVKTEGFFKDSAGRTKEKITYFPKMYYRLKNGLIQIRVEITLGKYQDQLLHLEKKLESGLYCELTDKELKDSYVEYTLLYDTIASRISIDEVEAKDGKLRLMKNVWWEYDKLPHMLIAGGTGGGKTYFILTLIEALLHTDSKLYILDPKNADLADLGSVMANVYYRKEDLLSCIETFYEEMMKRSEEMKQMKNYKTGKNYAYLGLPAHFLIFDEYVAFMEMLGTKENTAVMNKLKQIVMLGRQAGFFLILACQRPDAKYLGDGIRDQFNFRVALGRMSEMGYGMMFGSDVQKDFFLKRIKGRGYVDVGTSVISEFYTPLVPKGYDFLEEIKKLSNSRQSTQATCEAEVAGVD
;
A
#
# COMPACT_ATOMS: atom_id res chain seq x y z
N MET A 1 8.01 -11.34 -22.40
CA MET A 1 8.85 -10.17 -22.03
C MET A 1 8.04 -9.16 -21.19
N LYS A 2 8.15 -9.19 -19.85
CA LYS A 2 7.49 -8.21 -18.97
C LYS A 2 8.02 -6.80 -19.27
N GLN A 3 7.13 -5.87 -19.65
CA GLN A 3 7.47 -4.48 -19.99
C GLN A 3 8.29 -3.83 -18.87
N ARG A 4 9.58 -3.55 -19.14
CA ARG A 4 10.58 -3.09 -18.17
C ARG A 4 10.36 -1.65 -17.66
N GLY A 5 9.38 -0.90 -18.17
CA GLY A 5 9.20 0.52 -17.84
C GLY A 5 10.18 1.45 -18.59
N LYS A 6 10.19 2.75 -18.26
CA LYS A 6 11.06 3.74 -18.90
C LYS A 6 12.41 3.81 -18.17
N ARG A 7 13.51 3.55 -18.88
CA ARG A 7 14.88 3.64 -18.32
C ARG A 7 15.21 5.08 -17.90
N ILE A 8 15.82 5.21 -16.73
CA ILE A 8 16.43 6.45 -16.24
C ILE A 8 17.81 6.60 -16.90
N ARG A 9 18.11 7.80 -17.39
CA ARG A 9 19.35 8.11 -18.12
C ARG A 9 20.01 9.36 -17.52
N PRO A 10 21.33 9.55 -17.66
CA PRO A 10 22.01 10.76 -17.22
C PRO A 10 21.43 12.05 -17.81
N SER A 11 21.02 12.02 -19.09
CA SER A 11 20.36 13.14 -19.75
C SER A 11 18.98 13.49 -19.17
N GLY A 12 18.45 12.65 -18.29
CA GLY A 12 17.17 12.85 -17.62
C GLY A 12 17.20 13.94 -16.54
N LYS A 13 18.35 14.52 -16.19
CA LYS A 13 18.45 15.56 -15.16
C LYS A 13 17.61 16.82 -15.46
N ASP A 14 17.42 17.11 -16.76
CA ASP A 14 16.63 18.24 -17.28
C ASP A 14 15.43 17.75 -18.12
N LEU A 15 14.95 16.54 -17.84
CA LEU A 15 13.91 15.87 -18.63
C LEU A 15 12.63 16.71 -18.79
N VAL A 16 12.19 17.38 -17.73
CA VAL A 16 10.98 18.23 -17.75
C VAL A 16 11.21 19.45 -18.63
N PHE A 17 12.39 20.06 -18.57
CA PHE A 17 12.74 21.22 -19.39
C PHE A 17 12.80 20.84 -20.88
N HIS A 18 13.54 19.78 -21.22
CA HIS A 18 13.63 19.30 -22.60
C HIS A 18 12.27 18.86 -23.17
N PHE A 19 11.43 18.19 -22.36
CA PHE A 19 10.09 17.82 -22.79
C PHE A 19 9.19 19.04 -23.03
N THR A 20 9.26 20.04 -22.15
CA THR A 20 8.50 21.29 -22.28
C THR A 20 8.91 22.05 -23.55
N ILE A 21 10.21 22.20 -23.81
CA ILE A 21 10.69 22.84 -25.04
C ILE A 21 10.29 22.04 -26.28
N ALA A 22 10.53 20.73 -26.29
CA ALA A 22 10.23 19.90 -27.46
C ALA A 22 8.72 19.86 -27.80
N SER A 23 7.85 20.01 -26.80
CA SER A 23 6.40 20.06 -27.01
C SER A 23 5.85 21.45 -27.34
N LEU A 24 6.39 22.51 -26.72
CA LEU A 24 5.87 23.87 -26.90
C LEU A 24 6.55 24.66 -28.02
N LEU A 25 7.81 24.36 -28.35
CA LEU A 25 8.54 25.07 -29.42
C LEU A 25 7.87 24.95 -30.79
N PRO A 26 7.40 23.76 -31.24
CA PRO A 26 6.66 23.66 -32.50
C PRO A 26 5.35 24.44 -32.49
N VAL A 27 4.64 24.46 -31.36
CA VAL A 27 3.40 25.23 -31.18
C VAL A 27 3.69 26.73 -31.28
N PHE A 28 4.72 27.19 -30.58
CA PHE A 28 5.17 28.58 -30.61
C PHE A 28 5.56 29.00 -32.03
N LEU A 29 6.40 28.22 -32.71
CA LEU A 29 6.84 28.51 -34.08
C LEU A 29 5.68 28.46 -35.07
N LEU A 30 4.69 27.58 -34.88
CA LEU A 30 3.49 27.53 -35.72
C LEU A 30 2.65 28.80 -35.55
N VAL A 31 2.40 29.23 -34.30
CA VAL A 31 1.62 30.46 -34.06
C VAL A 31 2.35 31.67 -34.62
N VAL A 32 3.64 31.86 -34.30
CA VAL A 32 4.43 32.97 -34.85
C VAL A 32 4.48 32.89 -36.38
N GLY A 33 4.67 31.70 -36.94
CA GLY A 33 4.63 31.46 -38.39
C GLY A 33 3.33 31.96 -39.01
N LEU A 34 2.16 31.62 -38.43
CA LEU A 34 0.85 32.06 -38.90
C LEU A 34 0.69 33.59 -38.93
N PHE A 35 1.23 34.30 -37.93
CA PHE A 35 1.22 35.78 -37.91
C PHE A 35 2.09 36.40 -39.01
N HIS A 36 3.17 35.73 -39.42
CA HIS A 36 4.16 36.30 -40.34
C HIS A 36 4.17 35.66 -41.74
N VAL A 37 3.23 34.76 -42.07
CA VAL A 37 3.16 34.07 -43.38
C VAL A 37 3.20 35.05 -44.55
N LYS A 38 2.39 36.11 -44.50
CA LYS A 38 2.31 37.10 -45.58
C LYS A 38 3.62 37.86 -45.76
N THR A 39 4.28 38.22 -44.66
CA THR A 39 5.58 38.90 -44.67
C THR A 39 6.66 37.99 -45.24
N ILE A 40 6.68 36.71 -44.84
CA ILE A 40 7.65 35.71 -45.33
C ILE A 40 7.48 35.43 -46.83
N GLN A 41 6.23 35.41 -47.33
CA GLN A 41 5.94 35.21 -48.76
C GLN A 41 6.40 36.36 -49.66
N GLN A 42 6.59 37.57 -49.12
CA GLN A 42 6.99 38.76 -49.86
C GLN A 42 8.52 38.96 -49.91
N ILE A 43 9.30 38.13 -49.20
CA ILE A 43 10.76 38.23 -49.17
C ILE A 43 11.37 37.55 -50.40
N ASN A 44 12.08 38.31 -51.23
CA ASN A 44 12.93 37.76 -52.30
C ASN A 44 14.22 37.21 -51.70
N TRP A 45 14.31 35.89 -51.60
CA TRP A 45 15.42 35.17 -50.97
C TRP A 45 16.77 35.31 -51.68
N GLN A 46 16.81 35.86 -52.89
CA GLN A 46 18.03 36.03 -53.69
C GLN A 46 18.82 37.32 -53.34
N ASP A 47 18.17 38.33 -52.74
CA ASP A 47 18.76 39.65 -52.41
C ASP A 47 18.67 39.98 -50.91
N PHE A 48 18.89 38.98 -50.04
CA PHE A 48 18.74 39.16 -48.60
C PHE A 48 19.90 39.98 -48.01
N ASN A 49 19.67 41.29 -47.80
CA ASN A 49 20.58 42.18 -47.09
C ASN A 49 20.08 42.43 -45.66
N LEU A 50 20.93 42.14 -44.65
CA LEU A 50 20.60 42.29 -43.22
C LEU A 50 20.24 43.75 -42.83
N SER A 51 20.61 44.72 -43.66
CA SER A 51 20.33 46.16 -43.51
C SER A 51 18.92 46.59 -43.93
N GLN A 52 18.08 45.71 -44.47
CA GLN A 52 16.66 46.00 -44.73
C GLN A 52 15.73 45.70 -43.54
N ALA A 53 16.29 45.42 -42.36
CA ALA A 53 15.55 45.13 -41.12
C ALA A 53 14.83 46.35 -40.51
N ASP A 54 14.93 47.54 -41.09
CA ASP A 54 14.30 48.78 -40.59
C ASP A 54 12.77 48.84 -40.77
N LYS A 55 12.14 47.82 -41.37
CA LYS A 55 10.67 47.69 -41.52
C LYS A 55 10.05 46.62 -40.61
N ILE A 56 10.68 46.33 -39.48
CA ILE A 56 10.09 45.43 -38.50
C ILE A 56 9.11 46.23 -37.62
N ASP A 57 7.81 45.94 -37.74
CA ASP A 57 6.78 46.44 -36.82
C ASP A 57 6.96 45.78 -35.44
N ILE A 58 7.70 46.47 -34.57
CA ILE A 58 8.00 46.03 -33.20
C ILE A 58 6.70 45.78 -32.40
N PRO A 59 5.68 46.67 -32.41
CA PRO A 59 4.37 46.38 -31.81
C PRO A 59 3.73 45.08 -32.31
N TYR A 60 3.73 44.83 -33.61
CA TYR A 60 3.15 43.61 -34.19
C TYR A 60 3.93 42.35 -33.77
N LEU A 61 5.26 42.42 -33.73
CA LEU A 61 6.09 41.32 -33.20
C LEU A 61 5.75 41.02 -31.74
N ILE A 62 5.67 42.05 -30.90
CA ILE A 62 5.33 41.89 -29.47
C ILE A 62 3.98 41.20 -29.33
N ILE A 63 2.95 41.66 -30.05
CA ILE A 63 1.61 41.05 -30.00
C ILE A 63 1.66 39.59 -30.45
N SER A 64 2.33 39.29 -31.57
CA SER A 64 2.43 37.91 -32.08
C SER A 64 3.12 36.97 -31.08
N PHE A 65 4.18 37.44 -30.41
CA PHE A 65 4.90 36.67 -29.41
C PHE A 65 4.07 36.51 -28.13
N SER A 66 3.39 37.56 -27.68
CA SER A 66 2.49 37.50 -26.52
C SER A 66 1.35 36.51 -26.73
N VAL A 67 0.72 36.50 -27.91
CA VAL A 67 -0.33 35.53 -28.26
C VAL A 67 0.23 34.11 -28.32
N ALA A 68 1.40 33.91 -28.93
CA ALA A 68 2.06 32.61 -28.97
C ALA A 68 2.42 32.08 -27.57
N ILE A 69 2.91 32.93 -26.67
CA ILE A 69 3.18 32.58 -25.28
C ILE A 69 1.88 32.19 -24.56
N LEU A 70 0.81 32.96 -24.71
CA LEU A 70 -0.47 32.69 -24.08
C LEU A 70 -1.05 31.33 -24.53
N ILE A 71 -0.98 31.03 -25.83
CA ILE A 71 -1.39 29.74 -26.38
C ILE A 71 -0.54 28.61 -25.82
N CYS A 72 0.79 28.78 -25.77
CA CYS A 72 1.69 27.78 -25.17
C CYS A 72 1.37 27.53 -23.69
N LEU A 73 1.07 28.58 -22.90
CA LEU A 73 0.65 28.45 -21.51
C LEU A 73 -0.68 27.69 -21.38
N LEU A 74 -1.65 27.98 -22.26
CA LEU A 74 -2.93 27.28 -22.29
C LEU A 74 -2.77 25.80 -22.66
N VAL A 75 -1.97 25.49 -23.69
CA VAL A 75 -1.64 24.12 -24.09
C VAL A 75 -0.95 23.37 -22.95
N ALA A 76 0.03 23.99 -22.29
CA ALA A 76 0.71 23.41 -21.15
C ALA A 76 -0.24 23.16 -19.97
N PHE A 77 -1.16 24.09 -19.69
CA PHE A 77 -2.17 23.95 -18.64
C PHE A 77 -3.15 22.80 -18.93
N VAL A 78 -3.68 22.74 -20.15
CA VAL A 78 -4.57 21.64 -20.59
C VAL A 78 -3.84 20.31 -20.56
N PHE A 79 -2.60 20.24 -21.05
CA PHE A 79 -1.79 19.03 -21.00
C PHE A 79 -1.56 18.55 -19.57
N LYS A 80 -1.27 19.47 -18.64
CA LYS A 80 -1.09 19.15 -17.21
C LYS A 80 -2.36 18.60 -16.57
N ARG A 81 -3.54 19.13 -16.94
CA ARG A 81 -4.85 18.66 -16.45
C ARG A 81 -5.22 17.29 -17.03
N VAL A 82 -5.10 17.10 -18.35
CA VAL A 82 -5.55 15.89 -19.05
C VAL A 82 -4.55 14.72 -18.88
N ARG A 83 -3.24 15.00 -18.88
CA ARG A 83 -2.17 13.98 -18.82
C ARG A 83 -1.38 14.07 -17.52
N TYR A 84 -2.09 14.22 -16.41
CA TYR A 84 -1.51 14.35 -15.06
C TYR A 84 -0.47 13.26 -14.75
N ASP A 85 -0.79 11.99 -15.02
CA ASP A 85 0.14 10.88 -14.80
C ASP A 85 1.42 11.04 -15.62
N THR A 86 1.32 11.42 -16.91
CA THR A 86 2.49 11.58 -17.78
C THR A 86 3.42 12.66 -17.28
N VAL A 87 2.86 13.80 -16.87
CA VAL A 87 3.63 14.90 -16.26
C VAL A 87 4.34 14.43 -14.99
N LYS A 88 3.63 13.72 -14.11
CA LYS A 88 4.22 13.16 -12.89
C LYS A 88 5.35 12.17 -13.18
N GLN A 89 5.19 11.28 -14.18
CA GLN A 89 6.27 10.38 -14.60
C GLN A 89 7.53 11.16 -15.03
N LEU A 90 7.38 12.32 -15.70
CA LEU A 90 8.52 13.15 -16.10
C LEU A 90 9.25 13.72 -14.88
N TYR A 91 8.52 14.30 -13.92
CA TYR A 91 9.11 14.82 -12.68
C TYR A 91 9.82 13.73 -11.86
N HIS A 92 9.19 12.56 -11.69
CA HIS A 92 9.79 11.46 -10.92
C HIS A 92 11.06 10.95 -11.59
N ARG A 93 11.03 10.72 -12.92
CA ARG A 93 12.21 10.29 -13.66
C ARG A 93 13.34 11.31 -13.61
N GLN A 94 13.01 12.60 -13.63
CA GLN A 94 13.99 13.66 -13.45
C GLN A 94 14.61 13.64 -12.05
N LYS A 95 13.79 13.53 -11.00
CA LYS A 95 14.28 13.43 -9.61
C LYS A 95 15.18 12.20 -9.42
N LEU A 96 14.81 11.05 -9.97
CA LEU A 96 15.63 9.83 -9.91
C LEU A 96 16.96 10.00 -10.65
N ALA A 97 16.96 10.63 -11.82
CA ALA A 97 18.20 10.94 -12.55
C ALA A 97 19.10 11.89 -11.74
N LYS A 98 18.53 12.95 -11.16
CA LYS A 98 19.25 13.89 -10.29
C LYS A 98 19.80 13.20 -9.05
N MET A 99 19.02 12.33 -8.40
CA MET A 99 19.45 11.56 -7.24
C MET A 99 20.73 10.76 -7.54
N ILE A 100 20.77 10.01 -8.65
CA ILE A 100 21.94 9.20 -9.02
C ILE A 100 23.17 10.11 -9.28
N LEU A 101 22.97 11.24 -9.96
CA LEU A 101 24.05 12.17 -10.31
C LEU A 101 24.59 12.94 -9.09
N GLU A 102 23.70 13.52 -8.28
CA GLU A 102 24.05 14.31 -7.09
C GLU A 102 24.73 13.45 -6.01
N ASN A 103 24.34 12.19 -5.88
CA ASN A 103 24.99 11.24 -4.97
C ASN A 103 26.24 10.55 -5.58
N LYS A 104 26.62 10.90 -6.83
CA LYS A 104 27.77 10.30 -7.55
C LYS A 104 27.72 8.77 -7.65
N TRP A 105 26.53 8.22 -7.84
CA TRP A 105 26.30 6.77 -8.02
C TRP A 105 26.50 6.35 -9.47
N TYR A 106 27.61 6.74 -10.06
CA TYR A 106 27.98 6.48 -11.44
C TYR A 106 29.51 6.48 -11.57
N GLU A 107 30.03 5.86 -12.60
CA GLU A 107 31.47 5.90 -12.92
C GLU A 107 31.70 6.80 -14.12
N SER A 108 32.83 7.51 -14.12
CA SER A 108 33.17 8.47 -15.15
C SER A 108 34.67 8.54 -15.38
N GLU A 109 35.03 8.79 -16.64
CA GLU A 109 36.40 9.05 -17.06
C GLU A 109 36.52 10.49 -17.57
N GLN A 110 37.69 11.09 -17.35
CA GLN A 110 37.98 12.40 -17.92
C GLN A 110 38.45 12.24 -19.35
N VAL A 111 37.70 12.80 -20.30
CA VAL A 111 38.05 12.80 -21.71
C VAL A 111 38.45 14.21 -22.11
N LYS A 112 39.67 14.37 -22.64
CA LYS A 112 40.10 15.62 -23.26
C LYS A 112 39.40 15.72 -24.62
N THR A 113 38.57 16.75 -24.78
CA THR A 113 37.99 17.06 -26.08
C THR A 113 38.90 18.08 -26.75
N GLU A 114 39.49 17.72 -27.89
CA GLU A 114 40.22 18.67 -28.72
C GLU A 114 39.25 19.75 -29.23
N GLY A 115 39.65 21.01 -29.15
CA GLY A 115 38.84 22.12 -29.66
C GLY A 115 38.71 22.02 -31.17
N PHE A 116 37.56 22.45 -31.71
CA PHE A 116 37.32 22.49 -33.16
C PHE A 116 38.29 23.44 -33.89
N PHE A 117 38.93 24.36 -33.16
CA PHE A 117 39.99 25.24 -33.63
C PHE A 117 41.31 24.87 -32.96
N LYS A 118 42.41 24.81 -33.73
CA LYS A 118 43.76 24.42 -33.28
C LYS A 118 44.30 25.23 -32.09
N ASP A 119 43.74 26.43 -31.82
CA ASP A 119 44.19 27.33 -30.75
C ASP A 119 43.26 27.34 -29.52
N SER A 120 42.24 26.49 -29.47
CA SER A 120 41.35 26.40 -28.31
C SER A 120 41.89 25.42 -27.27
N ALA A 121 42.20 25.90 -26.06
CA ALA A 121 42.56 25.06 -24.93
C ALA A 121 41.54 23.93 -24.75
N GLY A 122 42.00 22.67 -24.87
CA GLY A 122 41.15 21.49 -24.79
C GLY A 122 40.36 21.46 -23.49
N ARG A 123 39.03 21.34 -23.58
CA ARG A 123 38.18 21.23 -22.39
C ARG A 123 38.18 19.77 -21.94
N THR A 124 38.59 19.53 -20.70
CA THR A 124 38.40 18.24 -20.05
C THR A 124 36.92 18.08 -19.73
N LYS A 125 36.28 17.08 -20.32
CA LYS A 125 34.86 16.76 -20.08
C LYS A 125 34.77 15.41 -19.39
N GLU A 126 34.00 15.37 -18.31
CA GLU A 126 33.66 14.13 -17.63
C GLU A 126 32.68 13.32 -18.50
N LYS A 127 33.08 12.11 -18.90
CA LYS A 127 32.26 11.15 -19.65
C LYS A 127 31.86 10.02 -18.71
N ILE A 128 30.56 9.89 -18.47
CA ILE A 128 30.00 8.81 -17.65
C ILE A 128 30.16 7.49 -18.42
N THR A 129 30.91 6.54 -17.84
CA THR A 129 31.16 5.20 -18.39
C THR A 129 30.12 4.20 -17.90
N TYR A 130 29.74 4.29 -16.62
CA TYR A 130 28.72 3.44 -16.01
C TYR A 130 27.63 4.30 -15.35
N PHE A 131 26.37 3.96 -15.63
CA PHE A 131 25.20 4.51 -14.96
C PHE A 131 24.23 3.37 -14.60
N PRO A 132 23.81 3.24 -13.33
CA PRO A 132 22.93 2.16 -12.88
C PRO A 132 21.69 2.01 -13.75
N LYS A 133 21.34 0.76 -14.09
CA LYS A 133 20.11 0.49 -14.86
C LYS A 133 18.91 0.55 -13.93
N MET A 134 18.34 1.74 -13.82
CA MET A 134 17.09 1.99 -13.14
C MET A 134 15.94 2.19 -14.14
N TYR A 135 14.79 1.62 -13.85
CA TYR A 135 13.58 1.75 -14.66
C TYR A 135 12.41 2.24 -13.81
N TYR A 136 11.60 3.12 -14.39
CA TYR A 136 10.43 3.71 -13.74
C TYR A 136 9.16 3.39 -14.53
N ARG A 137 8.09 3.02 -13.82
CA ARG A 137 6.75 2.84 -14.37
C ARG A 137 5.71 3.38 -13.39
N LEU A 138 4.68 4.04 -13.90
CA LEU A 138 3.47 4.39 -13.13
C LEU A 138 2.28 3.74 -13.84
N LYS A 139 1.55 2.87 -13.14
CA LYS A 139 0.35 2.20 -13.65
C LYS A 139 -0.67 2.06 -12.52
N ASN A 140 -1.91 2.47 -12.75
CA ASN A 140 -3.01 2.34 -11.77
C ASN A 140 -2.67 2.95 -10.39
N GLY A 141 -2.00 4.11 -10.35
CA GLY A 141 -1.57 4.76 -9.10
C GLY A 141 -0.35 4.13 -8.41
N LEU A 142 0.13 2.98 -8.88
CA LEU A 142 1.33 2.31 -8.37
C LEU A 142 2.56 2.72 -9.17
N ILE A 143 3.59 3.17 -8.46
CA ILE A 143 4.92 3.47 -8.96
C ILE A 143 5.75 2.21 -8.80
N GLN A 144 6.29 1.68 -9.89
CA GLN A 144 7.24 0.57 -9.88
C GLN A 144 8.62 1.10 -10.28
N ILE A 145 9.60 0.93 -9.39
CA ILE A 145 10.98 1.29 -9.63
C ILE A 145 11.81 0.01 -9.57
N ARG A 146 12.46 -0.33 -10.68
CA ARG A 146 13.35 -1.50 -10.77
C ARG A 146 14.77 -1.02 -10.89
N VAL A 147 15.64 -1.55 -10.03
CA VAL A 147 17.06 -1.20 -10.01
C VAL A 147 17.87 -2.46 -10.21
N GLU A 148 18.76 -2.44 -11.20
CA GLU A 148 19.69 -3.54 -11.42
C GLU A 148 20.64 -3.65 -10.23
N ILE A 149 20.70 -4.84 -9.64
CA ILE A 149 21.65 -5.18 -8.59
C ILE A 149 22.86 -5.80 -9.29
N THR A 150 24.02 -5.18 -9.07
CA THR A 150 25.32 -5.66 -9.53
C THR A 150 26.22 -5.77 -8.31
N LEU A 151 27.19 -6.69 -8.33
CA LEU A 151 28.24 -6.81 -7.29
C LEU A 151 29.27 -5.65 -7.35
N GLY A 152 28.82 -4.46 -7.72
CA GLY A 152 29.64 -3.27 -7.90
C GLY A 152 29.60 -2.32 -6.71
N LYS A 153 30.38 -1.24 -6.81
CA LYS A 153 30.61 -0.24 -5.75
C LYS A 153 29.34 0.36 -5.13
N TYR A 154 28.26 0.43 -5.90
CA TYR A 154 27.03 1.14 -5.50
C TYR A 154 25.87 0.20 -5.11
N GLN A 155 26.13 -1.10 -4.97
CA GLN A 155 25.09 -2.10 -4.74
C GLN A 155 24.24 -1.78 -3.51
N ASP A 156 24.90 -1.58 -2.37
CA ASP A 156 24.21 -1.44 -1.08
C ASP A 156 23.33 -0.19 -1.05
N GLN A 157 23.80 0.93 -1.62
CA GLN A 157 22.99 2.15 -1.71
C GLN A 157 21.78 1.96 -2.63
N LEU A 158 21.91 1.19 -3.71
CA LEU A 158 20.83 0.91 -4.65
C LEU A 158 19.87 -0.17 -4.15
N LEU A 159 20.31 -1.02 -3.21
CA LEU A 159 19.51 -2.03 -2.53
C LEU A 159 18.67 -1.45 -1.39
N HIS A 160 19.05 -0.28 -0.86
CA HIS A 160 18.41 0.39 0.27
C HIS A 160 17.92 1.81 -0.09
N LEU A 161 17.03 1.90 -1.09
CA LEU A 161 16.47 3.16 -1.56
C LEU A 161 15.15 3.58 -0.90
N GLU A 162 14.59 2.78 0.01
CA GLU A 162 13.25 2.93 0.58
C GLU A 162 13.02 4.36 1.08
N LYS A 163 13.86 4.81 2.03
CA LYS A 163 13.76 6.14 2.65
C LYS A 163 13.85 7.26 1.62
N LYS A 164 14.77 7.15 0.65
CA LYS A 164 14.98 8.18 -0.39
C LYS A 164 13.82 8.24 -1.37
N LEU A 165 13.23 7.09 -1.72
CA LEU A 165 12.08 7.04 -2.61
C LEU A 165 10.82 7.59 -1.94
N GLU A 166 10.55 7.17 -0.69
CA GLU A 166 9.39 7.64 0.05
C GLU A 166 9.42 9.15 0.28
N SER A 167 10.53 9.68 0.81
CA SER A 167 10.70 11.12 1.06
C SER A 167 10.85 11.94 -0.22
N GLY A 168 11.60 11.45 -1.22
CA GLY A 168 11.92 12.20 -2.44
C GLY A 168 10.77 12.26 -3.45
N LEU A 169 9.97 11.19 -3.55
CA LEU A 169 8.82 11.10 -4.45
C LEU A 169 7.48 11.36 -3.74
N TYR A 170 7.47 11.48 -2.42
CA TYR A 170 6.27 11.67 -1.61
C TYR A 170 5.25 10.55 -1.86
N CYS A 171 5.70 9.32 -1.67
CA CYS A 171 4.91 8.11 -1.85
C CYS A 171 5.24 7.11 -0.75
N GLU A 172 4.42 6.07 -0.64
CA GLU A 172 4.56 5.05 0.39
C GLU A 172 5.08 3.76 -0.22
N LEU A 173 6.12 3.15 0.33
CA LEU A 173 6.56 1.82 -0.10
C LEU A 173 5.52 0.79 0.33
N THR A 174 5.03 -0.01 -0.61
CA THR A 174 4.05 -1.08 -0.34
C THR A 174 4.64 -2.47 -0.49
N ASP A 175 5.66 -2.62 -1.35
CA ASP A 175 6.31 -3.90 -1.58
C ASP A 175 7.76 -3.73 -2.04
N LYS A 176 8.63 -4.66 -1.68
CA LYS A 176 10.04 -4.73 -2.07
C LYS A 176 10.38 -6.18 -2.38
N GLU A 177 10.62 -6.48 -3.64
CA GLU A 177 10.90 -7.83 -4.11
C GLU A 177 12.30 -7.91 -4.71
N LEU A 178 13.14 -8.84 -4.23
CA LEU A 178 14.42 -9.15 -4.85
C LEU A 178 14.21 -10.23 -5.91
N LYS A 179 14.56 -9.90 -7.16
CA LYS A 179 14.58 -10.81 -8.31
C LYS A 179 16.02 -11.01 -8.75
N ASP A 180 16.32 -12.09 -9.47
CA ASP A 180 17.68 -12.55 -9.83
C ASP A 180 18.73 -11.45 -10.04
N SER A 181 18.43 -10.39 -10.81
CA SER A 181 19.36 -9.27 -11.04
C SER A 181 18.75 -7.89 -10.79
N TYR A 182 17.57 -7.83 -10.16
CA TYR A 182 16.84 -6.58 -9.96
C TYR A 182 16.14 -6.57 -8.62
N VAL A 183 16.26 -5.46 -7.89
CA VAL A 183 15.33 -5.14 -6.81
C VAL A 183 14.17 -4.32 -7.39
N GLU A 184 12.94 -4.69 -7.05
CA GLU A 184 11.72 -4.00 -7.47
C GLU A 184 11.06 -3.36 -6.25
N TYR A 185 10.96 -2.04 -6.26
CA TYR A 185 10.20 -1.26 -5.29
C TYR A 185 8.83 -0.91 -5.88
N THR A 186 7.76 -1.30 -5.20
CA THR A 186 6.41 -0.85 -5.52
C THR A 186 6.00 0.19 -4.49
N LEU A 187 5.65 1.38 -4.96
CA LEU A 187 5.25 2.49 -4.13
C LEU A 187 3.84 2.96 -4.51
N LEU A 188 3.03 3.28 -3.52
CA LEU A 188 1.70 3.83 -3.69
C LEU A 188 1.76 5.35 -3.60
N TYR A 189 1.26 6.00 -4.65
CA TYR A 189 1.06 7.44 -4.64
C TYR A 189 -0.28 7.77 -3.98
N ASP A 190 -0.28 8.71 -3.03
CA ASP A 190 -1.49 9.22 -2.35
C ASP A 190 -2.37 8.10 -1.74
N THR A 191 -1.87 7.54 -0.63
CA THR A 191 -2.47 6.45 0.15
C THR A 191 -3.91 6.76 0.60
N ILE A 192 -4.22 8.04 0.92
CA ILE A 192 -5.57 8.41 1.35
C ILE A 192 -6.59 8.31 0.20
N ALA A 193 -6.21 8.57 -1.05
CA ALA A 193 -7.09 8.37 -2.21
C ALA A 193 -7.41 6.88 -2.46
N SER A 194 -6.65 5.97 -1.83
CA SER A 194 -6.88 4.53 -1.83
C SER A 194 -7.78 4.05 -0.69
N ARG A 195 -8.18 4.93 0.23
CA ARG A 195 -9.20 4.64 1.24
C ARG A 195 -10.53 4.33 0.54
N ILE A 196 -11.20 3.28 1.00
CA ILE A 196 -12.50 2.83 0.48
C ILE A 196 -13.61 3.12 1.50
N SER A 197 -14.87 3.17 1.05
CA SER A 197 -16.04 3.18 1.96
C SER A 197 -16.20 1.83 2.65
N ILE A 198 -16.95 1.78 3.76
CA ILE A 198 -17.39 0.53 4.39
C ILE A 198 -18.14 -0.38 3.40
N ASP A 199 -18.94 0.20 2.51
CA ASP A 199 -19.74 -0.54 1.51
C ASP A 199 -18.87 -1.25 0.44
N GLU A 200 -17.61 -0.84 0.30
CA GLU A 200 -16.65 -1.45 -0.62
C GLU A 200 -15.78 -2.53 0.06
N VAL A 201 -15.96 -2.75 1.37
CA VAL A 201 -15.27 -3.79 2.14
C VAL A 201 -15.93 -5.12 1.84
N GLU A 202 -15.18 -6.00 1.19
CA GLU A 202 -15.67 -7.32 0.79
C GLU A 202 -14.72 -8.39 1.33
N ALA A 203 -15.30 -9.37 2.02
CA ALA A 203 -14.62 -10.61 2.37
C ALA A 203 -15.03 -11.70 1.38
N LYS A 204 -14.07 -12.21 0.60
CA LYS A 204 -14.31 -13.19 -0.44
C LYS A 204 -13.05 -14.02 -0.72
N ASP A 205 -13.25 -15.32 -1.00
CA ASP A 205 -12.19 -16.25 -1.43
C ASP A 205 -10.95 -16.23 -0.53
N GLY A 206 -11.15 -16.22 0.80
CA GLY A 206 -10.02 -16.24 1.74
C GLY A 206 -9.32 -14.89 1.93
N LYS A 207 -9.92 -13.80 1.45
CA LYS A 207 -9.34 -12.45 1.48
C LYS A 207 -10.36 -11.40 1.92
N LEU A 208 -9.89 -10.32 2.53
CA LEU A 208 -10.71 -9.19 2.93
C LEU A 208 -10.10 -7.88 2.41
N ARG A 209 -10.89 -7.10 1.67
CA ARG A 209 -10.45 -5.82 1.09
C ARG A 209 -10.54 -4.69 2.11
N LEU A 210 -9.43 -4.04 2.41
CA LEU A 210 -9.37 -2.96 3.41
C LEU A 210 -9.07 -1.59 2.82
N MET A 211 -8.37 -1.55 1.70
CA MET A 211 -8.17 -0.37 0.86
C MET A 211 -8.18 -0.83 -0.61
N LYS A 212 -8.11 0.11 -1.56
CA LYS A 212 -8.03 -0.26 -2.99
C LYS A 212 -6.92 -1.27 -3.29
N ASN A 213 -5.80 -1.15 -2.58
CA ASN A 213 -4.58 -1.93 -2.78
C ASN A 213 -4.12 -2.71 -1.54
N VAL A 214 -4.89 -2.72 -0.45
CA VAL A 214 -4.55 -3.45 0.78
C VAL A 214 -5.58 -4.54 1.00
N TRP A 215 -5.11 -5.77 1.03
CA TRP A 215 -5.91 -6.97 1.22
C TRP A 215 -5.33 -7.75 2.38
N TRP A 216 -6.20 -8.23 3.27
CA TRP A 216 -5.83 -9.25 4.23
C TRP A 216 -6.15 -10.62 3.64
N GLU A 217 -5.12 -11.38 3.26
CA GLU A 217 -5.27 -12.74 2.74
C GLU A 217 -5.30 -13.77 3.88
N TYR A 218 -6.40 -13.81 4.64
CA TYR A 218 -6.52 -14.64 5.84
C TYR A 218 -6.37 -16.15 5.58
N ASP A 219 -6.63 -16.66 4.38
CA ASP A 219 -6.34 -18.06 4.05
C ASP A 219 -4.84 -18.41 4.02
N LYS A 220 -3.99 -17.40 3.79
CA LYS A 220 -2.54 -17.56 3.73
C LYS A 220 -1.88 -17.13 5.03
N LEU A 221 -2.25 -15.93 5.50
CA LEU A 221 -1.69 -15.24 6.65
C LEU A 221 -2.83 -14.92 7.64
N PRO A 222 -3.29 -15.95 8.39
CA PRO A 222 -4.59 -15.95 9.05
C PRO A 222 -4.71 -15.08 10.28
N HIS A 223 -3.62 -14.79 10.97
CA HIS A 223 -3.69 -14.12 12.26
C HIS A 223 -3.41 -12.63 12.10
N MET A 224 -4.29 -11.80 12.68
CA MET A 224 -4.21 -10.34 12.65
C MET A 224 -3.90 -9.78 14.04
N LEU A 225 -2.94 -8.86 14.12
CA LEU A 225 -2.64 -8.08 15.32
C LEU A 225 -2.96 -6.62 15.06
N ILE A 226 -3.85 -6.04 15.86
CA ILE A 226 -4.26 -4.64 15.79
C ILE A 226 -3.78 -3.95 17.07
N ALA A 227 -3.05 -2.85 16.92
CA ALA A 227 -2.68 -2.00 18.03
C ALA A 227 -3.11 -0.56 17.79
N GLY A 228 -3.53 0.15 18.83
CA GLY A 228 -3.83 1.56 18.72
C GLY A 228 -4.42 2.17 19.99
N GLY A 229 -4.01 3.40 20.29
CA GLY A 229 -4.54 4.15 21.42
C GLY A 229 -6.00 4.57 21.23
N THR A 230 -6.62 5.01 22.33
CA THR A 230 -7.99 5.56 22.33
C THR A 230 -8.15 6.66 21.30
N GLY A 231 -9.26 6.62 20.54
CA GLY A 231 -9.54 7.59 19.47
C GLY A 231 -8.77 7.37 18.16
N GLY A 232 -7.93 6.33 18.06
CA GLY A 232 -7.22 5.95 16.82
C GLY A 232 -8.11 5.34 15.73
N GLY A 233 -9.33 4.89 16.10
CA GLY A 233 -10.26 4.19 15.19
C GLY A 233 -10.20 2.67 15.29
N LYS A 234 -9.57 2.12 16.34
CA LYS A 234 -9.44 0.68 16.60
C LYS A 234 -10.80 -0.03 16.64
N THR A 235 -11.72 0.42 17.48
CA THR A 235 -13.06 -0.17 17.63
C THR A 235 -13.83 -0.20 16.32
N TYR A 236 -13.91 0.94 15.61
CA TYR A 236 -14.62 1.04 14.33
C TYR A 236 -14.00 0.12 13.27
N PHE A 237 -12.68 -0.02 13.28
CA PHE A 237 -12.01 -0.96 12.38
C PHE A 237 -12.39 -2.40 12.68
N ILE A 238 -12.43 -2.81 13.96
CA ILE A 238 -12.85 -4.16 14.36
C ILE A 238 -14.32 -4.41 13.99
N LEU A 239 -15.21 -3.45 14.24
CA LEU A 239 -16.62 -3.54 13.84
C LEU A 239 -16.79 -3.69 12.32
N THR A 240 -16.00 -2.95 11.54
CA THR A 240 -15.96 -3.09 10.07
C THR A 240 -15.50 -4.48 9.64
N LEU A 241 -14.51 -5.06 10.33
CA LEU A 241 -14.06 -6.44 10.06
C LEU A 241 -15.16 -7.46 10.39
N ILE A 242 -15.83 -7.31 11.53
CA ILE A 242 -16.93 -8.18 11.96
C ILE A 242 -18.04 -8.16 10.93
N GLU A 243 -18.53 -6.99 10.54
CA GLU A 243 -19.59 -6.84 9.55
C GLU A 243 -19.20 -7.49 8.20
N ALA A 244 -18.01 -7.18 7.69
CA ALA A 244 -17.53 -7.77 6.43
C ALA A 244 -17.43 -9.30 6.49
N LEU A 245 -16.99 -9.87 7.62
CA LEU A 245 -16.94 -11.31 7.83
C LEU A 245 -18.34 -11.92 8.07
N LEU A 246 -19.33 -11.14 8.49
CA LEU A 246 -20.72 -11.56 8.58
C LEU A 246 -21.41 -11.69 7.20
N HIS A 247 -20.82 -11.13 6.15
CA HIS A 247 -21.29 -11.36 4.77
C HIS A 247 -20.87 -12.72 4.18
N THR A 248 -19.98 -13.47 4.83
CA THR A 248 -19.55 -14.81 4.37
C THR A 248 -20.33 -15.93 5.07
N ASP A 249 -19.79 -17.14 5.18
CA ASP A 249 -20.28 -18.24 6.03
C ASP A 249 -19.50 -18.36 7.36
N SER A 250 -18.63 -17.39 7.65
CA SER A 250 -17.69 -17.47 8.77
C SER A 250 -18.38 -17.40 10.14
N LYS A 251 -17.90 -18.19 11.10
CA LYS A 251 -18.33 -18.13 12.51
C LYS A 251 -17.43 -17.18 13.29
N LEU A 252 -18.04 -16.27 14.04
CA LEU A 252 -17.33 -15.26 14.82
C LEU A 252 -17.55 -15.49 16.32
N TYR A 253 -16.48 -15.32 17.09
CA TYR A 253 -16.45 -15.39 18.55
C TYR A 253 -15.78 -14.11 19.04
N ILE A 254 -16.49 -13.30 19.82
CA ILE A 254 -16.07 -11.94 20.21
C ILE A 254 -15.82 -11.92 21.71
N LEU A 255 -14.63 -11.45 22.09
CA LEU A 255 -14.13 -11.40 23.45
C LEU A 255 -13.82 -9.94 23.80
N ASP A 256 -14.67 -9.36 24.66
CA ASP A 256 -14.52 -7.99 25.16
C ASP A 256 -14.38 -7.99 26.69
N PRO A 257 -13.15 -8.18 27.22
CA PRO A 257 -12.92 -8.22 28.66
C PRO A 257 -13.19 -6.88 29.37
N LYS A 258 -13.35 -5.79 28.62
CA LYS A 258 -13.64 -4.46 29.18
C LYS A 258 -15.14 -4.15 29.23
N ASN A 259 -15.99 -5.03 28.67
CA ASN A 259 -17.42 -4.79 28.52
C ASN A 259 -17.70 -3.40 27.92
N ALA A 260 -17.02 -3.11 26.80
CA ALA A 260 -17.06 -1.85 26.08
C ALA A 260 -17.96 -1.98 24.83
N ASP A 261 -17.65 -1.23 23.76
CA ASP A 261 -18.47 -1.13 22.55
C ASP A 261 -18.72 -2.49 21.86
N LEU A 262 -17.81 -3.46 21.99
CA LEU A 262 -17.96 -4.78 21.35
C LEU A 262 -18.89 -5.71 22.13
N ALA A 263 -19.01 -5.54 23.45
CA ALA A 263 -19.92 -6.32 24.28
C ALA A 263 -21.40 -6.08 23.90
N ASP A 264 -21.75 -4.88 23.43
CA ASP A 264 -23.10 -4.53 22.98
C ASP A 264 -23.59 -5.40 21.81
N LEU A 265 -22.66 -5.98 21.03
CA LEU A 265 -22.97 -6.94 19.97
C LEU A 265 -23.67 -8.19 20.51
N GLY A 266 -23.57 -8.49 21.81
CA GLY A 266 -24.28 -9.61 22.45
C GLY A 266 -25.81 -9.50 22.36
N SER A 267 -26.34 -8.31 22.09
CA SER A 267 -27.76 -8.10 21.82
C SER A 267 -28.22 -8.61 20.44
N VAL A 268 -27.28 -8.81 19.51
CA VAL A 268 -27.52 -9.14 18.10
C VAL A 268 -26.74 -10.37 17.61
N MET A 269 -25.84 -10.91 18.43
CA MET A 269 -25.00 -12.08 18.16
C MET A 269 -24.87 -12.96 19.40
N ALA A 270 -24.88 -14.28 19.24
CA ALA A 270 -24.84 -15.21 20.37
C ALA A 270 -23.44 -15.37 20.99
N ASN A 271 -22.38 -15.33 20.19
CA ASN A 271 -21.01 -15.66 20.60
C ASN A 271 -20.22 -14.41 21.04
N VAL A 272 -20.78 -13.63 21.97
CA VAL A 272 -20.14 -12.42 22.51
C VAL A 272 -19.98 -12.59 24.01
N TYR A 273 -18.74 -12.52 24.48
CA TYR A 273 -18.37 -12.83 25.86
C TYR A 273 -17.54 -11.71 26.48
N TYR A 274 -17.79 -11.44 27.77
CA TYR A 274 -17.09 -10.39 28.53
C TYR A 274 -16.68 -10.84 29.94
N ARG A 275 -17.32 -11.87 30.51
CA ARG A 275 -16.99 -12.39 31.84
C ARG A 275 -15.83 -13.38 31.74
N LYS A 276 -14.93 -13.36 32.73
CA LYS A 276 -13.70 -14.14 32.75
C LYS A 276 -13.93 -15.63 32.44
N GLU A 277 -14.90 -16.25 33.12
CA GLU A 277 -15.20 -17.68 33.00
C GLU A 277 -15.72 -18.02 31.59
N ASP A 278 -16.58 -17.17 31.04
CA ASP A 278 -17.13 -17.34 29.69
C ASP A 278 -16.05 -17.17 28.62
N LEU A 279 -15.13 -16.21 28.80
CA LEU A 279 -13.97 -16.00 27.93
C LEU A 279 -13.06 -17.24 27.91
N LEU A 280 -12.76 -17.80 29.09
CA LEU A 280 -11.95 -19.03 29.21
C LEU A 280 -12.63 -20.22 28.55
N SER A 281 -13.93 -20.40 28.81
CA SER A 281 -14.73 -21.47 28.20
C SER A 281 -14.77 -21.34 26.67
N CYS A 282 -15.00 -20.14 26.15
CA CYS A 282 -15.00 -19.87 24.71
C CYS A 282 -13.67 -20.25 24.05
N ILE A 283 -12.53 -19.93 24.68
CA ILE A 283 -11.20 -20.28 24.15
C ILE A 283 -11.00 -21.80 24.15
N GLU A 284 -11.46 -22.49 25.20
CA GLU A 284 -11.43 -23.95 25.27
C GLU A 284 -12.22 -24.57 24.12
N THR A 285 -13.49 -24.19 23.97
CA THR A 285 -14.36 -24.70 22.92
C THR A 285 -13.79 -24.42 21.53
N PHE A 286 -13.29 -23.20 21.30
CA PHE A 286 -12.67 -22.84 20.02
C PHE A 286 -11.45 -23.72 19.70
N TYR A 287 -10.62 -24.02 20.71
CA TYR A 287 -9.48 -24.92 20.57
C TYR A 287 -9.91 -26.36 20.30
N GLU A 288 -10.87 -26.90 21.06
CA GLU A 288 -11.37 -28.27 20.90
C GLU A 288 -12.03 -28.47 19.53
N GLU A 289 -12.85 -27.52 19.08
CA GLU A 289 -13.45 -27.52 17.75
C GLU A 289 -12.39 -27.52 16.64
N MET A 290 -11.30 -26.77 16.81
CA MET A 290 -10.18 -26.78 15.87
C MET A 290 -9.52 -28.14 15.80
N MET A 291 -9.23 -28.75 16.95
CA MET A 291 -8.58 -30.07 17.02
C MET A 291 -9.47 -31.14 16.41
N LYS A 292 -10.75 -31.16 16.78
CA LYS A 292 -11.75 -32.08 16.22
C LYS A 292 -11.86 -31.93 14.71
N ARG A 293 -11.97 -30.70 14.19
CA ARG A 293 -12.04 -30.45 12.75
C ARG A 293 -10.78 -30.93 12.03
N SER A 294 -9.60 -30.72 12.61
CA SER A 294 -8.33 -31.17 12.02
C SER A 294 -8.29 -32.69 11.80
N GLU A 295 -8.90 -33.45 12.71
CA GLU A 295 -9.04 -34.91 12.60
C GLU A 295 -10.11 -35.30 11.56
N GLU A 296 -11.30 -34.69 11.64
CA GLU A 296 -12.41 -34.94 10.71
C GLU A 296 -12.05 -34.63 9.26
N MET A 297 -11.32 -33.53 9.03
CA MET A 297 -10.86 -33.12 7.70
C MET A 297 -10.06 -34.23 7.01
N LYS A 298 -9.24 -34.99 7.76
CA LYS A 298 -8.43 -36.09 7.19
C LYS A 298 -9.28 -37.30 6.80
N GLN A 299 -10.48 -37.43 7.36
CA GLN A 299 -11.42 -38.53 7.09
C GLN A 299 -12.37 -38.21 5.93
N MET A 300 -12.44 -36.95 5.49
CA MET A 300 -13.29 -36.53 4.38
C MET A 300 -12.82 -37.14 3.05
N LYS A 301 -13.78 -37.64 2.24
CA LYS A 301 -13.50 -38.30 0.95
C LYS A 301 -12.75 -37.42 -0.05
N ASN A 302 -12.95 -36.10 0.00
CA ASN A 302 -12.32 -35.11 -0.86
C ASN A 302 -11.03 -34.51 -0.26
N TYR A 303 -10.53 -35.02 0.87
CA TYR A 303 -9.28 -34.55 1.46
C TYR A 303 -8.10 -34.68 0.51
N LYS A 304 -7.26 -33.64 0.45
CA LYS A 304 -6.00 -33.63 -0.28
C LYS A 304 -4.91 -33.01 0.58
N THR A 305 -3.78 -33.70 0.69
CA THR A 305 -2.60 -33.18 1.39
C THR A 305 -2.19 -31.82 0.84
N GLY A 306 -1.94 -30.86 1.74
CA GLY A 306 -1.57 -29.49 1.39
C GLY A 306 -2.74 -28.55 1.05
N LYS A 307 -3.98 -29.04 1.07
CA LYS A 307 -5.19 -28.20 1.00
C LYS A 307 -5.70 -27.84 2.41
N ASN A 308 -6.43 -26.73 2.51
CA ASN A 308 -6.97 -26.19 3.76
C ASN A 308 -8.51 -26.33 3.81
N TYR A 309 -9.10 -25.85 4.90
CA TYR A 309 -10.55 -25.83 5.15
C TYR A 309 -11.38 -25.27 3.97
N ALA A 310 -10.91 -24.19 3.32
CA ALA A 310 -11.60 -23.55 2.20
C ALA A 310 -11.74 -24.50 0.98
N TYR A 311 -10.75 -25.36 0.73
CA TYR A 311 -10.84 -26.37 -0.34
C TYR A 311 -11.95 -27.41 -0.07
N LEU A 312 -12.22 -27.68 1.20
CA LEU A 312 -13.26 -28.61 1.62
C LEU A 312 -14.63 -27.93 1.76
N GLY A 313 -14.74 -26.62 1.46
CA GLY A 313 -15.98 -25.86 1.60
C GLY A 313 -16.39 -25.68 3.06
N LEU A 314 -15.44 -25.71 4.00
CA LEU A 314 -15.71 -25.50 5.42
C LEU A 314 -15.66 -24.00 5.76
N PRO A 315 -16.49 -23.54 6.71
CA PRO A 315 -16.51 -22.14 7.11
C PRO A 315 -15.31 -21.76 8.00
N ALA A 316 -14.79 -20.54 7.82
CA ALA A 316 -13.75 -19.99 8.69
C ALA A 316 -14.31 -19.66 10.08
N HIS A 317 -13.48 -19.78 11.12
CA HIS A 317 -13.82 -19.46 12.51
C HIS A 317 -12.86 -18.38 12.99
N PHE A 318 -13.37 -17.25 13.47
CA PHE A 318 -12.57 -16.12 13.95
C PHE A 318 -12.81 -15.90 15.44
N LEU A 319 -11.72 -15.89 16.20
CA LEU A 319 -11.70 -15.50 17.61
C LEU A 319 -11.12 -14.08 17.71
N ILE A 320 -11.96 -13.14 18.12
CA ILE A 320 -11.70 -11.70 18.05
C ILE A 320 -11.62 -11.15 19.47
N PHE A 321 -10.48 -10.55 19.84
CA PHE A 321 -10.29 -9.88 21.13
C PHE A 321 -10.25 -8.37 20.93
N ASP A 322 -11.07 -7.59 21.62
CA ASP A 322 -10.96 -6.11 21.58
C ASP A 322 -9.73 -5.60 22.33
N GLU A 323 -9.48 -6.17 23.52
CA GLU A 323 -8.33 -5.84 24.35
C GLU A 323 -7.72 -7.11 24.94
N TYR A 324 -6.85 -7.74 24.15
CA TYR A 324 -6.14 -8.95 24.54
C TYR A 324 -5.34 -8.78 25.84
N VAL A 325 -4.68 -7.63 26.03
CA VAL A 325 -3.87 -7.36 27.23
C VAL A 325 -4.73 -7.34 28.49
N ALA A 326 -5.90 -6.70 28.44
CA ALA A 326 -6.81 -6.65 29.58
C ALA A 326 -7.30 -8.04 29.96
N PHE A 327 -7.62 -8.90 28.98
CA PHE A 327 -7.96 -10.29 29.25
C PHE A 327 -6.80 -11.02 29.96
N MET A 328 -5.58 -10.90 29.45
CA MET A 328 -4.40 -11.57 30.04
C MET A 328 -4.11 -11.11 31.48
N GLU A 329 -4.43 -9.86 31.81
CA GLU A 329 -4.28 -9.29 33.16
C GLU A 329 -5.35 -9.79 34.16
N MET A 330 -6.50 -10.26 33.68
CA MET A 330 -7.54 -10.87 34.52
C MET A 330 -7.21 -12.31 34.94
N LEU A 331 -6.21 -12.93 34.30
CA LEU A 331 -5.85 -14.33 34.51
C LEU A 331 -4.79 -14.50 35.60
N GLY A 332 -4.96 -15.53 36.44
CA GLY A 332 -3.90 -15.99 37.33
C GLY A 332 -2.81 -16.76 36.57
N THR A 333 -1.66 -17.01 37.20
CA THR A 333 -0.48 -17.62 36.54
C THR A 333 -0.78 -18.94 35.86
N LYS A 334 -1.55 -19.84 36.50
CA LYS A 334 -1.90 -21.16 35.93
C LYS A 334 -2.81 -21.03 34.71
N GLU A 335 -3.82 -20.18 34.81
CA GLU A 335 -4.78 -19.91 33.72
C GLU A 335 -4.06 -19.28 32.53
N ASN A 336 -3.18 -18.32 32.80
CA ASN A 336 -2.38 -17.64 31.79
C ASN A 336 -1.55 -18.64 30.98
N THR A 337 -0.80 -19.53 31.65
CA THR A 337 -0.03 -20.59 30.96
C THR A 337 -0.93 -21.52 30.13
N ALA A 338 -2.09 -21.91 30.65
CA ALA A 338 -3.02 -22.79 29.93
C ALA A 338 -3.60 -22.12 28.67
N VAL A 339 -4.01 -20.86 28.78
CA VAL A 339 -4.50 -20.03 27.66
C VAL A 339 -3.42 -19.83 26.61
N MET A 340 -2.21 -19.46 27.04
CA MET A 340 -1.08 -19.24 26.12
C MET A 340 -0.74 -20.48 25.31
N ASN A 341 -0.76 -21.66 25.95
CA ASN A 341 -0.54 -22.92 25.26
C ASN A 341 -1.60 -23.17 24.18
N LYS A 342 -2.87 -22.90 24.46
CA LYS A 342 -3.97 -23.06 23.48
C LYS A 342 -3.87 -22.07 22.33
N LEU A 343 -3.66 -20.78 22.64
CA LEU A 343 -3.46 -19.75 21.63
C LEU A 343 -2.27 -20.10 20.72
N LYS A 344 -1.18 -20.64 21.27
CA LYS A 344 -0.04 -21.11 20.47
C LYS A 344 -0.44 -22.21 19.49
N GLN A 345 -1.19 -23.21 19.94
CA GLN A 345 -1.65 -24.30 19.07
C GLN A 345 -2.60 -23.79 17.99
N ILE A 346 -3.53 -22.89 18.34
CA ILE A 346 -4.44 -22.24 17.38
C ILE A 346 -3.64 -21.51 16.32
N VAL A 347 -2.65 -20.72 16.72
CA VAL A 347 -1.81 -19.95 15.81
C VAL A 347 -0.99 -20.86 14.88
N MET A 348 -0.52 -21.99 15.38
CA MET A 348 0.31 -22.93 14.61
C MET A 348 -0.49 -23.80 13.64
N LEU A 349 -1.68 -24.27 14.05
CA LEU A 349 -2.46 -25.27 13.32
C LEU A 349 -3.69 -24.68 12.61
N GLY A 350 -4.14 -23.51 13.05
CA GLY A 350 -5.40 -22.89 12.64
C GLY A 350 -5.49 -22.58 11.16
N ARG A 351 -4.37 -22.31 10.47
CA ARG A 351 -4.35 -22.06 9.01
C ARG A 351 -4.98 -23.21 8.21
N GLN A 352 -4.67 -24.45 8.57
CA GLN A 352 -5.19 -25.61 7.84
C GLN A 352 -6.67 -25.86 8.18
N ALA A 353 -7.03 -25.75 9.47
CA ALA A 353 -8.37 -26.02 9.98
C ALA A 353 -9.37 -24.87 9.78
N GLY A 354 -8.91 -23.67 9.43
CA GLY A 354 -9.77 -22.49 9.27
C GLY A 354 -10.11 -21.79 10.58
N PHE A 355 -9.20 -21.78 11.56
CA PHE A 355 -9.38 -21.15 12.88
C PHE A 355 -8.38 -20.02 13.06
N PHE A 356 -8.88 -18.79 13.13
CA PHE A 356 -8.08 -17.57 12.99
C PHE A 356 -8.23 -16.67 14.22
N LEU A 357 -7.19 -15.89 14.50
CA LEU A 357 -7.15 -14.98 15.64
C LEU A 357 -7.05 -13.54 15.15
N ILE A 358 -7.89 -12.66 15.71
CA ILE A 358 -7.76 -11.21 15.58
C ILE A 358 -7.53 -10.67 16.99
N LEU A 359 -6.30 -10.30 17.30
CA LEU A 359 -5.95 -9.72 18.59
C LEU A 359 -5.87 -8.21 18.47
N ALA A 360 -6.75 -7.49 19.16
CA ALA A 360 -6.62 -6.07 19.32
C ALA A 360 -6.09 -5.70 20.71
N CYS A 361 -5.25 -4.67 20.76
CA CYS A 361 -4.69 -4.15 22.00
C CYS A 361 -4.42 -2.64 21.89
N GLN A 362 -4.28 -1.94 23.01
CA GLN A 362 -3.76 -0.57 22.98
C GLN A 362 -2.26 -0.54 22.67
N ARG A 363 -1.53 -1.50 23.24
CA ARG A 363 -0.09 -1.63 23.11
C ARG A 363 0.29 -3.12 23.06
N PRO A 364 1.08 -3.56 22.07
CA PRO A 364 1.45 -4.96 21.87
C PRO A 364 2.66 -5.38 22.74
N ASP A 365 2.55 -5.27 24.06
CA ASP A 365 3.71 -5.52 24.92
C ASP A 365 4.21 -6.96 24.82
N ALA A 366 5.54 -7.11 24.68
CA ALA A 366 6.20 -8.41 24.50
C ALA A 366 5.93 -9.39 25.67
N LYS A 367 5.61 -8.87 26.85
CA LYS A 367 5.19 -9.65 28.03
C LYS A 367 3.99 -10.56 27.72
N TYR A 368 3.03 -10.07 26.93
CA TYR A 368 1.78 -10.77 26.66
C TYR A 368 1.79 -11.46 25.28
N LEU A 369 2.68 -11.05 24.37
CA LEU A 369 2.86 -11.63 23.05
C LEU A 369 4.25 -12.28 22.90
N GLY A 370 4.68 -13.02 23.93
CA GLY A 370 6.00 -13.69 23.99
C GLY A 370 6.10 -14.98 23.16
N ASP A 371 7.27 -15.64 23.25
CA ASP A 371 7.52 -17.01 22.76
C ASP A 371 7.21 -17.30 21.28
N GLY A 372 7.43 -16.32 20.41
CA GLY A 372 7.29 -16.47 18.95
C GLY A 372 5.86 -16.47 18.44
N ILE A 373 4.84 -16.38 19.32
CA ILE A 373 3.44 -16.22 18.92
C ILE A 373 3.28 -14.95 18.08
N ARG A 374 3.91 -13.85 18.47
CA ARG A 374 3.87 -12.58 17.74
C ARG A 374 4.29 -12.72 16.28
N ASP A 375 5.28 -13.55 15.98
CA ASP A 375 5.83 -13.70 14.63
C ASP A 375 4.88 -14.45 13.69
N GLN A 376 3.85 -15.10 14.23
CA GLN A 376 2.80 -15.74 13.44
C GLN A 376 1.65 -14.78 13.07
N PHE A 377 1.54 -13.65 13.77
CA PHE A 377 0.65 -12.55 13.40
C PHE A 377 1.28 -11.75 12.28
N ASN A 378 1.12 -12.21 11.04
CA ASN A 378 1.75 -11.60 9.88
C ASN A 378 1.03 -10.32 9.42
N PHE A 379 -0.30 -10.25 9.60
CA PHE A 379 -1.05 -9.03 9.29
C PHE A 379 -1.10 -8.13 10.52
N ARG A 380 -0.35 -7.04 10.51
CA ARG A 380 -0.19 -6.16 11.68
C ARG A 380 -0.65 -4.76 11.34
N VAL A 381 -1.56 -4.20 12.14
CA VAL A 381 -2.11 -2.84 11.94
C VAL A 381 -1.85 -2.01 13.18
N ALA A 382 -1.16 -0.88 13.04
CA ALA A 382 -0.95 0.11 14.09
C ALA A 382 -1.75 1.39 13.77
N LEU A 383 -2.82 1.67 14.51
CA LEU A 383 -3.73 2.79 14.31
C LEU A 383 -3.44 3.95 15.26
N GLY A 384 -3.57 5.17 14.74
CA GLY A 384 -3.38 6.40 15.52
C GLY A 384 -1.91 6.69 15.85
N ARG A 385 -1.70 7.42 16.95
CA ARG A 385 -0.35 7.78 17.42
C ARG A 385 0.18 6.66 18.31
N MET A 386 1.39 6.20 18.00
CA MET A 386 2.15 5.26 18.82
C MET A 386 3.55 5.83 19.07
N SER A 387 4.20 5.42 20.16
CA SER A 387 5.61 5.72 20.41
C SER A 387 6.49 4.90 19.46
N GLU A 388 7.74 5.34 19.23
CA GLU A 388 8.72 4.56 18.45
C GLU A 388 8.90 3.15 19.02
N MET A 389 8.95 3.02 20.34
CA MET A 389 8.99 1.73 21.02
C MET A 389 7.77 0.87 20.69
N GLY A 390 6.57 1.44 20.67
CA GLY A 390 5.35 0.70 20.31
C GLY A 390 5.37 0.26 18.85
N TYR A 391 5.85 1.11 17.92
CA TYR A 391 6.05 0.70 16.54
C TYR A 391 7.09 -0.41 16.41
N GLY A 392 8.18 -0.35 17.17
CA GLY A 392 9.17 -1.42 17.23
C GLY A 392 8.61 -2.73 17.80
N MET A 393 7.70 -2.66 18.77
CA MET A 393 7.00 -3.84 19.30
C MET A 393 6.00 -4.43 18.28
N MET A 394 5.34 -3.57 17.48
CA MET A 394 4.42 -3.98 16.42
C MET A 394 5.14 -4.59 15.24
N PHE A 395 6.13 -3.90 14.68
CA PHE A 395 6.70 -4.24 13.37
C PHE A 395 8.12 -4.80 13.42
N GLY A 396 8.75 -4.83 14.59
CA GLY A 396 10.16 -5.22 14.76
C GLY A 396 11.04 -4.02 15.11
N SER A 397 12.03 -4.24 15.99
CA SER A 397 12.92 -3.19 16.48
C SER A 397 13.98 -2.75 15.46
N ASP A 398 14.23 -3.58 14.46
CA ASP A 398 15.16 -3.38 13.35
C ASP A 398 14.55 -2.57 12.19
N VAL A 399 13.25 -2.26 12.27
CA VAL A 399 12.54 -1.48 11.27
C VAL A 399 13.13 -0.08 11.15
N GLN A 400 13.67 0.22 9.97
CA GLN A 400 14.19 1.54 9.62
C GLN A 400 13.16 2.36 8.84
N LYS A 401 11.97 2.55 9.40
CA LYS A 401 10.91 3.39 8.80
C LYS A 401 10.63 4.62 9.65
N ASP A 402 10.50 5.76 8.99
CA ASP A 402 10.11 7.00 9.66
C ASP A 402 8.58 7.05 9.78
N PHE A 403 8.08 7.03 11.02
CA PHE A 403 6.65 7.04 11.30
C PHE A 403 6.13 8.47 11.51
N PHE A 404 5.53 9.05 10.48
CA PHE A 404 4.87 10.35 10.54
C PHE A 404 3.47 10.28 11.16
N LEU A 405 3.10 11.34 11.89
CA LEU A 405 1.75 11.53 12.42
C LEU A 405 0.94 12.45 11.51
N LYS A 406 -0.12 11.91 10.92
CA LYS A 406 -1.19 12.70 10.27
C LYS A 406 -2.42 12.66 11.16
N ARG A 407 -3.04 13.82 11.44
CA ARG A 407 -4.23 13.95 12.30
C ARG A 407 -5.51 13.51 11.57
N ILE A 408 -5.58 12.24 11.22
CA ILE A 408 -6.72 11.63 10.51
C ILE A 408 -7.16 10.40 11.30
N LYS A 409 -8.45 10.31 11.67
CA LYS A 409 -8.99 9.14 12.37
C LYS A 409 -9.02 7.92 11.46
N GLY A 410 -8.66 6.75 12.00
CA GLY A 410 -8.51 5.52 11.23
C GLY A 410 -7.23 5.47 10.40
N ARG A 411 -6.32 6.43 10.54
CA ARG A 411 -5.01 6.41 9.87
C ARG A 411 -3.99 5.70 10.76
N GLY A 412 -3.10 4.96 10.12
CA GLY A 412 -2.09 4.16 10.80
C GLY A 412 -1.03 3.64 9.83
N TYR A 413 -0.46 2.50 10.21
CA TYR A 413 0.48 1.72 9.40
C TYR A 413 0.05 0.27 9.40
N VAL A 414 0.35 -0.44 8.31
CA VAL A 414 0.09 -1.86 8.15
C VAL A 414 1.30 -2.58 7.59
N ASP A 415 1.56 -3.78 8.10
CA ASP A 415 2.34 -4.80 7.42
C ASP A 415 1.38 -5.93 7.05
N VAL A 416 1.34 -6.28 5.78
CA VAL A 416 0.46 -7.33 5.24
C VAL A 416 1.14 -8.72 5.25
N GLY A 417 2.28 -8.84 5.93
CA GLY A 417 3.13 -10.03 5.99
C GLY A 417 4.24 -10.07 4.95
N THR A 418 4.57 -8.92 4.35
CA THR A 418 5.69 -8.76 3.42
C THR A 418 6.91 -8.13 4.09
N SER A 419 6.81 -7.79 5.39
CA SER A 419 7.84 -7.02 6.12
C SER A 419 8.05 -5.61 5.55
N VAL A 420 7.14 -5.16 4.69
CA VAL A 420 7.10 -3.79 4.17
C VAL A 420 5.93 -3.07 4.84
N ILE A 421 6.28 -2.18 5.75
CA ILE A 421 5.30 -1.38 6.47
C ILE A 421 4.87 -0.23 5.59
N SER A 422 3.57 -0.09 5.38
CA SER A 422 2.97 0.94 4.56
C SER A 422 1.92 1.73 5.35
N GLU A 423 1.68 2.98 4.96
CA GLU A 423 0.60 3.80 5.51
C GLU A 423 -0.76 3.18 5.21
N PHE A 424 -1.58 3.10 6.25
CA PHE A 424 -2.89 2.45 6.23
C PHE A 424 -3.99 3.43 6.61
N TYR A 425 -5.15 3.27 5.99
CA TYR A 425 -6.39 3.93 6.37
C TYR A 425 -7.47 2.86 6.49
N THR A 426 -8.09 2.78 7.66
CA THR A 426 -9.28 1.94 7.84
C THR A 426 -10.37 2.38 6.87
N PRO A 427 -11.25 1.48 6.43
CA PRO A 427 -12.42 1.87 5.65
C PRO A 427 -13.16 3.06 6.28
N LEU A 428 -13.71 3.92 5.43
CA LEU A 428 -14.41 5.11 5.88
C LEU A 428 -15.83 4.71 6.30
N VAL A 429 -16.10 4.86 7.59
CA VAL A 429 -17.44 4.68 8.16
C VAL A 429 -18.14 6.04 8.16
N PRO A 430 -19.32 6.19 7.51
CA PRO A 430 -20.09 7.42 7.54
C PRO A 430 -20.49 7.85 8.97
N LYS A 431 -20.74 9.15 9.17
CA LYS A 431 -21.27 9.62 10.44
C LYS A 431 -22.71 9.12 10.62
N GLY A 432 -23.01 8.56 11.79
CA GLY A 432 -24.33 8.01 12.09
C GLY A 432 -24.57 6.59 11.57
N TYR A 433 -23.52 5.91 11.09
CA TYR A 433 -23.60 4.49 10.75
C TYR A 433 -23.93 3.65 11.99
N ASP A 434 -24.96 2.83 11.91
CA ASP A 434 -25.42 1.97 13.00
C ASP A 434 -24.94 0.52 12.78
N PHE A 435 -23.80 0.19 13.39
CA PHE A 435 -23.25 -1.16 13.33
C PHE A 435 -24.19 -2.21 13.95
N LEU A 436 -24.93 -1.88 15.02
CA LEU A 436 -25.80 -2.85 15.68
C LEU A 436 -26.97 -3.22 14.78
N GLU A 437 -27.58 -2.24 14.11
CA GLU A 437 -28.68 -2.48 13.18
C GLU A 437 -28.24 -3.34 11.97
N GLU A 438 -27.12 -2.99 11.33
CA GLU A 438 -26.61 -3.74 10.18
C GLU A 438 -26.17 -5.16 10.56
N ILE A 439 -25.43 -5.32 11.67
CA ILE A 439 -25.05 -6.63 12.18
C ILE A 439 -26.29 -7.47 12.54
N LYS A 440 -27.33 -6.87 13.13
CA LYS A 440 -28.59 -7.57 13.43
C LYS A 440 -29.26 -8.10 12.17
N LYS A 441 -29.33 -7.31 11.10
CA LYS A 441 -29.88 -7.74 9.80
C LYS A 441 -29.12 -8.95 9.25
N LEU A 442 -27.79 -8.90 9.28
CA LEU A 442 -26.94 -9.98 8.81
C LEU A 442 -27.07 -11.26 9.67
N SER A 443 -27.05 -11.12 10.99
CA SER A 443 -27.24 -12.25 11.92
C SER A 443 -28.59 -12.94 11.71
N ASN A 444 -29.67 -12.17 11.57
CA ASN A 444 -31.01 -12.72 11.34
C ASN A 444 -31.13 -13.42 9.97
N SER A 445 -30.57 -12.82 8.92
CA SER A 445 -30.55 -13.43 7.58
C SER A 445 -29.78 -14.75 7.55
N ARG A 446 -28.73 -14.89 8.35
CA ARG A 446 -27.98 -16.15 8.47
C ARG A 446 -28.78 -17.22 9.21
N GLN A 447 -29.43 -16.86 10.31
CA GLN A 447 -30.27 -17.80 11.08
C GLN A 447 -31.44 -18.33 10.24
N SER A 448 -32.10 -17.48 9.44
CA SER A 448 -33.17 -17.94 8.55
C SER A 448 -32.64 -18.86 7.44
N THR A 449 -31.48 -18.56 6.86
CA THR A 449 -30.87 -19.39 5.82
C THR A 449 -30.45 -20.76 6.38
N GLN A 450 -29.82 -20.81 7.56
CA GLN A 450 -29.44 -22.06 8.23
C GLN A 450 -30.67 -22.90 8.58
N ALA A 451 -31.72 -22.30 9.15
CA ALA A 451 -32.96 -23.01 9.47
C ALA A 451 -33.64 -23.58 8.22
N THR A 452 -33.57 -22.88 7.08
CA THR A 452 -34.14 -23.35 5.82
C THR A 452 -33.33 -24.53 5.24
N CYS A 453 -32.00 -24.45 5.25
CA CYS A 453 -31.14 -25.55 4.81
C CYS A 453 -31.28 -26.80 5.69
N GLU A 454 -31.37 -26.64 7.01
CA GLU A 454 -31.59 -27.76 7.94
C GLU A 454 -32.96 -28.43 7.74
N ALA A 455 -34.01 -27.65 7.45
CA ALA A 455 -35.33 -28.16 7.13
C ALA A 455 -35.38 -28.91 5.77
N GLU A 456 -34.65 -28.43 4.76
CA GLU A 456 -34.54 -29.13 3.47
C GLU A 456 -33.77 -30.45 3.59
N VAL A 457 -32.73 -30.52 4.43
CA VAL A 457 -31.98 -31.76 4.67
C VAL A 457 -32.80 -32.77 5.49
N ALA A 458 -33.62 -32.31 6.44
CA ALA A 458 -34.50 -33.16 7.25
C ALA A 458 -35.77 -33.62 6.51
N GLY A 459 -36.13 -33.01 5.38
CA GLY A 459 -37.30 -33.36 4.56
C GLY A 459 -37.01 -34.33 3.41
N VAL A 460 -35.79 -34.87 3.33
CA VAL A 460 -35.35 -35.80 2.27
C VAL A 460 -35.23 -37.25 2.76
N ASP A 461 -35.70 -37.56 3.97
CA ASP A 461 -35.82 -38.93 4.49
C ASP A 461 -37.08 -39.66 3.99
#